data_AF-A0A2D4UM00-F1
#
_entry.id   AF-A0A2D4UM00-F1
#
_cell.length_a   1.000
_cell.length_b   1.000
_cell.length_c   1.000
_cell.angle_alpha   90.00
_cell.angle_beta   90.00
_cell.angle_gamma   90.00
#
_symmetry.space_group_name_H-M   'P 1'
#
loop_
_entity.id
_entity.type
_entity.pdbx_description
1 polymer ?
#
loop_
_entity_poly.entity_id
_entity_poly.type
_entity_poly.pdbx_seq_one_letter_code
_entity_poly.pdbx_strand_id
1 'polypeptide(L)'
;ATQSKVIIEIIRKQIGFRGLLMTDDLSMKALNGTLEEKVVKSLNAGCDLILHCNGEMPEMIEIANTCSSISADKENLLEDVLSKRKTGSSIDIQMLINEYHTIIKNVN
;
A
#
# COMPACT_ATOMS: atom_id res chain seq x y z
N ALA A 1 10.52 -5.62 8.20
CA ALA A 1 10.22 -6.70 7.23
C ALA A 1 10.24 -6.18 5.79
N THR A 2 9.53 -5.09 5.50
CA THR A 2 9.38 -4.45 4.18
C THR A 2 10.65 -4.34 3.33
N GLN A 3 11.79 -4.00 3.93
CA GLN A 3 13.07 -3.84 3.22
C GLN A 3 14.01 -5.07 3.36
N SER A 4 13.53 -6.19 3.90
CA SER A 4 14.34 -7.38 4.14
C SER A 4 14.12 -8.43 3.06
N LYS A 5 15.13 -8.61 2.21
CA LYS A 5 15.16 -9.66 1.19
C LYS A 5 14.97 -11.06 1.79
N VAL A 6 15.58 -11.33 2.95
CA VAL A 6 15.46 -12.63 3.63
C VAL A 6 14.01 -12.92 4.00
N ILE A 7 13.30 -11.95 4.59
CA ILE A 7 11.89 -12.11 4.96
C ILE A 7 11.02 -12.29 3.71
N ILE A 8 11.25 -11.51 2.66
CA ILE A 8 10.49 -11.66 1.41
C ILE A 8 10.76 -13.01 0.75
N GLU A 9 12.00 -13.53 0.79
CA GLU A 9 12.30 -14.87 0.30
C GLU A 9 11.59 -15.96 1.09
N ILE A 10 11.45 -15.82 2.41
CA ILE A 10 10.64 -16.74 3.23
C ILE A 10 9.18 -16.70 2.77
N ILE A 11 8.61 -15.50 2.57
CA ILE A 11 7.23 -15.34 2.10
C ILE A 11 7.03 -15.99 0.72
N ARG A 12 7.98 -15.80 -0.19
CA ARG A 12 7.89 -16.34 -1.56
C ARG A 12 8.16 -17.82 -1.65
N LYS A 13 9.20 -18.32 -0.98
CA LYS A 13 9.72 -19.68 -1.17
C LYS A 13 9.19 -20.66 -0.12
N GLN A 14 9.17 -20.27 1.15
CA GLN A 14 8.77 -21.18 2.24
C GLN A 14 7.27 -21.15 2.47
N ILE A 15 6.67 -19.96 2.57
CA ILE A 15 5.22 -19.79 2.68
C ILE A 15 4.54 -20.06 1.34
N GLY A 16 5.24 -19.84 0.22
CA GLY A 16 4.70 -20.08 -1.12
C GLY A 16 3.67 -19.03 -1.56
N PHE A 17 3.77 -17.79 -1.04
CA PHE A 17 2.81 -16.73 -1.38
C PHE A 17 3.05 -16.19 -2.80
N ARG A 18 2.03 -16.35 -3.66
CA ARG A 18 2.08 -16.00 -5.09
C ARG A 18 1.36 -14.70 -5.46
N GLY A 19 0.70 -14.02 -4.51
CA GLY A 19 0.01 -12.76 -4.78
C GLY A 19 0.96 -11.56 -4.88
N LEU A 20 0.39 -10.36 -5.02
CA LEU A 20 1.15 -9.11 -4.93
C LEU A 20 1.53 -8.82 -3.48
N LEU A 21 2.78 -8.42 -3.24
CA LEU A 21 3.25 -7.94 -1.94
C LEU A 21 3.35 -6.42 -1.96
N MET A 22 2.65 -5.78 -1.04
CA MET A 22 2.70 -4.34 -0.85
C MET A 22 3.62 -4.00 0.32
N THR A 23 4.26 -2.83 0.28
CA THR A 23 4.93 -2.28 1.45
C THR A 23 3.92 -1.93 2.54
N ASP A 24 4.40 -1.81 3.76
CA ASP A 24 3.72 -0.94 4.72
C ASP A 24 3.85 0.53 4.28
N ASP A 25 3.12 1.44 4.93
CA ASP A 25 3.15 2.87 4.62
C ASP A 25 4.57 3.45 4.76
N LEU A 26 5.16 3.85 3.64
CA LEU A 26 6.52 4.41 3.62
C LEU A 26 6.58 5.86 4.10
N SER A 27 5.43 6.54 4.20
CA SER A 27 5.35 7.88 4.79
C SER A 27 5.53 7.85 6.32
N MET A 28 5.45 6.67 6.93
CA MET A 28 5.76 6.51 8.35
C MET A 28 7.24 6.82 8.64
N LYS A 29 7.47 7.46 9.79
CA LYS A 29 8.81 7.86 10.27
C LYS A 29 9.63 6.71 10.88
N ALA A 30 9.18 5.47 10.75
CA ALA A 30 9.83 4.30 11.34
C ALA A 30 11.05 3.82 10.53
N LEU A 31 11.06 4.10 9.22
CA LEU A 31 12.17 3.75 8.33
C LEU A 31 13.10 4.94 8.14
N ASN A 32 14.40 4.68 8.18
CA ASN A 32 15.44 5.68 7.93
C ASN A 32 15.71 5.85 6.44
N GLY A 33 16.21 7.03 6.06
CA GLY A 33 16.57 7.37 4.69
C GLY A 33 15.55 8.27 3.99
N THR A 34 15.88 8.70 2.77
CA THR A 34 14.97 9.49 1.92
C THR A 34 13.80 8.63 1.44
N LEU A 35 12.75 9.27 0.91
CA LEU A 35 11.59 8.54 0.39
C LEU A 35 11.98 7.68 -0.82
N GLU A 36 12.75 8.24 -1.75
CA GLU A 36 13.39 7.49 -2.84
C GLU A 36 14.15 6.25 -2.34
N GLU A 37 15.04 6.39 -1.34
CA GLU A 37 15.81 5.25 -0.80
C GLU A 37 14.89 4.18 -0.22
N LYS A 38 13.80 4.58 0.45
CA LYS A 38 12.83 3.63 1.01
C LYS A 38 12.11 2.86 -0.08
N VAL A 39 11.70 3.52 -1.16
CA VAL A 39 11.07 2.89 -2.33
C VAL A 39 12.03 1.89 -2.96
N VAL A 40 13.24 2.33 -3.32
CA VAL A 40 14.26 1.49 -3.99
C VAL A 40 14.61 0.27 -3.13
N LYS A 41 14.84 0.45 -1.83
CA LYS A 41 15.14 -0.67 -0.91
C LYS A 41 13.99 -1.67 -0.82
N SER A 42 12.74 -1.20 -0.82
CA SER A 42 11.56 -2.08 -0.72
C SER A 42 11.33 -2.86 -2.00
N LEU A 43 11.46 -2.22 -3.17
CA LEU A 43 11.38 -2.89 -4.47
C LEU A 43 12.50 -3.92 -4.63
N ASN A 44 13.75 -3.55 -4.29
CA ASN A 44 14.89 -4.48 -4.35
C ASN A 44 14.79 -5.65 -3.36
N ALA A 45 14.08 -5.47 -2.24
CA ALA A 45 13.78 -6.55 -1.33
C ALA A 45 12.77 -7.56 -1.91
N GLY A 46 11.94 -7.13 -2.88
CA GLY A 46 10.98 -7.95 -3.61
C GLY A 46 9.50 -7.62 -3.32
N CYS A 47 9.22 -6.40 -2.81
CA CYS A 47 7.86 -5.86 -2.82
C CYS A 47 7.45 -5.51 -4.26
N ASP A 48 6.16 -5.66 -4.55
CA ASP A 48 5.56 -5.39 -5.86
C ASP A 48 4.86 -4.03 -5.91
N LEU A 49 4.36 -3.55 -4.77
CA LEU A 49 3.55 -2.33 -4.66
C LEU A 49 4.08 -1.45 -3.52
N ILE A 50 4.08 -0.13 -3.74
CA ILE A 50 4.42 0.87 -2.73
C ILE A 50 3.13 1.47 -2.16
N LEU A 51 3.08 1.60 -0.83
CA LEU A 51 1.99 2.24 -0.09
C LEU A 51 2.46 3.58 0.50
N HIS A 52 1.64 4.60 0.30
CA HIS A 52 1.81 5.95 0.85
C HIS A 52 0.44 6.46 1.30
N CYS A 53 0.28 6.71 2.60
CA CYS A 53 -1.04 6.97 3.19
C CYS A 53 -1.28 8.44 3.57
N ASN A 54 -0.25 9.26 3.76
CA ASN A 54 -0.42 10.63 4.26
C ASN A 54 -1.03 11.59 3.20
N GLY A 55 -0.95 11.26 1.92
CA GLY A 55 -1.55 12.04 0.83
C GLY A 55 -0.77 13.30 0.41
N GLU A 56 0.47 13.47 0.84
CA GLU A 56 1.31 14.62 0.45
C GLU A 56 1.70 14.54 -1.04
N MET A 57 1.18 15.47 -1.86
CA MET A 57 1.37 15.47 -3.31
C MET A 57 2.84 15.46 -3.77
N PRO A 58 3.75 16.27 -3.19
CA PRO A 58 5.15 16.23 -3.59
C PRO A 58 5.79 14.85 -3.35
N GLU A 59 5.46 14.19 -2.25
CA GLU A 59 5.93 12.84 -1.92
C GLU A 59 5.37 11.80 -2.91
N MET A 60 4.08 11.90 -3.26
CA MET A 60 3.46 11.00 -4.25
C MET A 60 4.13 11.12 -5.62
N ILE A 61 4.49 12.34 -6.05
CA ILE A 61 5.21 12.58 -7.31
C ILE A 61 6.62 11.98 -7.24
N GLU A 62 7.34 12.18 -6.13
CA GLU A 62 8.67 11.57 -5.92
C GLU A 62 8.58 10.04 -6.03
N ILE A 63 7.66 9.40 -5.29
CA ILE A 63 7.44 7.96 -5.33
C ILE A 63 7.12 7.49 -6.74
N ALA A 64 6.20 8.16 -7.43
CA ALA A 64 5.78 7.79 -8.79
C ALA A 64 6.95 7.85 -9.79
N ASN A 65 7.84 8.84 -9.65
CA ASN A 65 9.03 8.96 -10.48
C ASN A 65 10.10 7.91 -10.15
N THR A 66 10.19 7.47 -8.89
CA THR A 66 11.12 6.39 -8.48
C THR A 66 10.63 5.01 -8.88
N CYS A 67 9.32 4.79 -8.93
CA CYS A 67 8.74 3.50 -9.28
C CYS A 67 8.85 3.23 -10.79
N SER A 68 9.10 1.98 -11.16
CA SER A 68 8.91 1.50 -12.53
C SER A 68 7.52 0.90 -12.70
N SER A 69 7.09 0.71 -13.95
CA SER A 69 5.91 -0.10 -14.26
C SER A 69 6.03 -1.48 -13.63
N ILE A 70 4.88 -2.05 -13.25
CA ILE A 70 4.81 -3.43 -12.78
C ILE A 70 5.39 -4.38 -13.84
N SER A 71 6.08 -5.44 -13.42
CA SER A 71 6.66 -6.38 -14.39
C SER A 71 5.58 -7.18 -15.12
N ALA A 72 5.86 -7.57 -16.36
CA ALA A 72 4.95 -8.37 -17.18
C ALA A 72 4.46 -9.64 -16.47
N ASP A 73 5.34 -10.31 -15.71
CA ASP A 73 5.01 -11.51 -14.94
C ASP A 73 3.95 -11.29 -13.85
N LYS A 74 3.75 -10.04 -13.43
CA LYS A 74 2.84 -9.61 -12.36
C LYS A 74 1.55 -8.98 -12.89
N GLU A 75 1.48 -8.63 -14.17
CA GLU A 75 0.29 -8.00 -14.78
C GLU A 75 -0.96 -8.88 -14.62
N ASN A 76 -0.86 -10.19 -14.89
CA ASN A 76 -1.98 -11.11 -14.71
C ASN A 76 -2.45 -11.19 -13.24
N LEU A 77 -1.55 -11.06 -12.28
CA LEU A 77 -1.90 -11.04 -10.85
C LEU A 77 -2.59 -9.73 -10.48
N LEU A 78 -2.15 -8.61 -11.06
CA LEU A 78 -2.79 -7.31 -10.88
C LEU A 78 -4.22 -7.33 -11.41
N GLU A 79 -4.43 -7.82 -12.63
CA GLU A 79 -5.76 -7.95 -13.23
C GLU A 79 -6.67 -8.88 -12.41
N ASP A 80 -6.15 -10.02 -11.96
CA ASP A 80 -6.91 -10.93 -11.09
C ASP A 80 -7.31 -10.27 -9.76
N VAL A 81 -6.41 -9.51 -9.13
CA VAL A 81 -6.72 -8.73 -7.91
C VAL A 81 -7.77 -7.65 -8.18
N LEU A 82 -7.63 -6.90 -9.28
CA LEU A 82 -8.57 -5.84 -9.65
C LEU A 82 -9.96 -6.39 -10.01
N SER A 83 -10.03 -7.55 -10.67
CA SER A 83 -11.30 -8.21 -11.01
C SER A 83 -12.11 -8.62 -9.77
N LYS A 84 -11.43 -8.87 -8.64
CA LYS A 84 -12.05 -9.21 -7.35
C LYS A 84 -12.45 -7.99 -6.54
N ARG A 85 -12.11 -6.77 -7.00
CA ARG A 85 -12.47 -5.54 -6.31
C ARG A 85 -13.98 -5.40 -6.31
N LYS A 86 -14.58 -5.47 -5.11
CA LYS A 86 -16.00 -5.23 -4.92
C LYS A 86 -16.31 -3.78 -5.26
N THR A 87 -17.37 -3.56 -6.03
CA THR A 87 -17.94 -2.23 -6.18
C THR A 87 -18.55 -1.81 -4.85
N GLY A 88 -18.14 -0.65 -4.33
CA GLY A 88 -18.73 -0.09 -3.11
C GLY A 88 -20.22 0.18 -3.33
N SER A 89 -21.03 -0.04 -2.29
CA SER A 89 -22.40 0.45 -2.26
C SER A 89 -22.41 1.98 -2.15
N SER A 90 -23.40 2.62 -2.76
CA SER A 90 -23.64 4.05 -2.53
C SER A 90 -23.87 4.30 -1.04
N ILE A 91 -23.14 5.25 -0.47
CA ILE A 91 -23.32 5.71 0.92
C ILE A 91 -23.87 7.13 0.91
N ASP A 92 -24.75 7.43 1.87
CA ASP A 92 -25.14 8.81 2.18
C ASP A 92 -24.11 9.39 3.18
N ILE A 93 -23.20 10.20 2.64
CA ILE A 93 -22.13 10.84 3.43
C ILE A 93 -22.73 11.73 4.54
N GLN A 94 -23.84 12.41 4.26
CA GLN A 94 -24.44 13.32 5.22
C GLN A 94 -25.07 12.57 6.39
N MET A 95 -25.71 11.43 6.12
CA MET A 95 -26.25 10.55 7.15
C MET A 95 -25.15 10.05 8.10
N LEU A 96 -24.00 9.61 7.56
CA LEU A 96 -22.88 9.13 8.36
C LEU A 96 -22.24 10.23 9.22
N ILE A 97 -22.15 11.46 8.68
CA ILE A 97 -21.67 12.62 9.44
C ILE A 97 -22.62 12.91 10.62
N ASN A 98 -23.93 12.84 10.40
CA ASN A 98 -24.92 13.06 11.45
C ASN A 98 -24.81 11.98 12.54
N GLU A 99 -24.70 10.70 12.16
CA GLU A 99 -24.49 9.58 13.08
C GLU A 99 -23.23 9.78 13.93
N TYR A 100 -22.10 10.13 13.30
CA TYR A 100 -20.85 10.45 14.01
C TYR A 100 -21.05 11.53 15.07
N HIS A 101 -21.71 12.63 14.73
CA HIS A 101 -21.97 13.71 15.69
C HIS A 101 -22.88 13.27 16.84
N THR A 102 -23.85 12.40 16.60
CA THR A 102 -24.68 11.82 17.67
C THR A 102 -23.84 10.96 18.60
N ILE A 103 -22.98 10.09 18.06
CA ILE A 103 -22.13 9.20 18.86
C ILE A 103 -21.17 10.02 19.73
N ILE A 104 -20.44 10.98 19.14
CA ILE A 104 -19.44 11.78 19.88
C ILE A 104 -20.09 12.64 20.98
N LYS A 105 -21.31 13.14 20.78
CA LYS A 105 -22.03 13.89 21.81
C LYS A 105 -22.45 13.04 23.01
N ASN A 106 -22.70 11.75 22.80
CA ASN A 106 -23.16 10.83 23.87
C ASN A 106 -22.00 10.18 24.66
N VAL A 107 -20.75 10.45 24.27
CA VAL A 107 -19.54 9.94 24.93
C VAL A 107 -18.89 10.99 25.85
N ASN A 108 -19.37 12.24 25.81
CA ASN A 108 -19.00 13.32 26.75
C ASN A 108 -20.11 13.54 27.77
#